data_AF-A0A2P0QKY6-F1
#
_entry.id   AF-A0A2P0QKY6-F1
#
_cell.length_a   1.000
_cell.length_b   1.000
_cell.length_c   1.000
_cell.angle_alpha   90.00
_cell.angle_beta   90.00
_cell.angle_gamma   90.00
#
_symmetry.space_group_name_H-M   'P 1'
#
loop_
_entity.id
_entity.type
_entity.pdbx_description
1 polymer ?
#
loop_
_entity_poly.entity_id
_entity_poly.type
_entity_poly.pdbx_seq_one_letter_code
_entity_poly.pdbx_strand_id
1 'polypeptide(L)'
;YGSSSLDECPSWDINRFKEVRPWDWYMGEMEVSLEDAGYPVGGTTKMGTKTNPQMEACTGIPMYDGQPVEVGPRARLVTYKNFDEKGTVAQNIAREMEYPDCFYEMIDCIDALNPDGKVVADFIPDGDGSLGWASNEAPRGTDVHITRVKDWKVQYFSMLVPTTWNFATCSAALTGAPWQLAEVIMRGYDPC
;
A
#
# COMPACT_ATOMS: atom_id res chain seq x y z
N TYR A 1 -4.89 12.83 -6.07
CA TYR A 1 -4.07 12.43 -4.91
C TYR A 1 -2.65 11.97 -5.26
N GLY A 2 -2.33 11.62 -6.51
CA GLY A 2 -0.95 11.22 -6.89
C GLY A 2 0.04 12.39 -6.85
N SER A 3 1.33 12.07 -6.89
CA SER A 3 2.42 13.04 -6.90
C SER A 3 3.67 12.49 -7.61
N SER A 4 4.60 13.35 -7.99
CA SER A 4 5.85 12.97 -8.63
C SER A 4 7.03 13.82 -8.18
N SER A 5 8.24 13.35 -8.46
CA SER A 5 9.48 14.12 -8.28
C SER A 5 9.59 15.36 -9.17
N LEU A 6 8.64 15.56 -10.09
CA LEU A 6 8.58 16.70 -11.00
C LEU A 6 7.53 17.73 -10.59
N ASP A 7 6.73 17.46 -9.57
CA ASP A 7 5.74 18.41 -9.07
C ASP A 7 6.44 19.61 -8.42
N GLU A 8 5.86 20.80 -8.54
CA GLU A 8 6.37 22.00 -7.85
C GLU A 8 6.31 21.85 -6.31
N CYS A 9 5.27 21.16 -5.82
CA CYS A 9 5.06 20.87 -4.41
C CYS A 9 4.68 19.39 -4.24
N PRO A 10 5.66 18.45 -4.26
CA PRO A 10 5.37 17.03 -4.14
C PRO A 10 4.73 16.69 -2.79
N SER A 11 3.71 15.81 -2.80
CA SER A 11 3.00 15.40 -1.57
C SER A 11 3.57 14.14 -0.93
N TRP A 12 4.53 13.48 -1.59
CA TRP A 12 5.30 12.37 -1.04
C TRP A 12 6.78 12.75 -0.96
N ASP A 13 7.40 12.52 0.20
CA ASP A 13 8.83 12.79 0.43
C ASP A 13 9.62 11.49 0.52
N ILE A 14 10.49 11.26 -0.46
CA ILE A 14 11.37 10.10 -0.55
C ILE A 14 12.37 10.02 0.60
N ASN A 15 12.74 11.15 1.23
CA ASN A 15 13.74 11.18 2.30
C ASN A 15 13.22 10.64 3.63
N ARG A 16 11.89 10.55 3.78
CA ARG A 16 11.22 9.99 4.95
C ARG A 16 10.98 8.48 4.82
N PHE A 17 11.15 7.94 3.62
CA PHE A 17 10.98 6.52 3.34
C PHE A 17 12.25 5.71 3.64
N LYS A 18 12.06 4.52 4.22
CA LYS A 18 13.09 3.48 4.29
C LYS A 18 12.44 2.11 4.21
N GLU A 19 12.96 1.23 3.36
CA GLU A 19 12.58 -0.19 3.36
C GLU A 19 13.57 -1.03 4.17
N VAL A 20 13.03 -1.91 5.00
CA VAL A 20 13.80 -2.90 5.78
C VAL A 20 13.33 -4.32 5.48
N ARG A 21 14.03 -5.30 6.05
CA ARG A 21 13.65 -6.71 5.93
C ARG A 21 12.59 -7.08 6.98
N PRO A 22 11.81 -8.16 6.75
CA PRO A 22 10.91 -8.74 7.74
C PRO A 22 11.52 -8.94 9.14
N TRP A 23 12.83 -9.18 9.19
CA TRP A 23 13.62 -9.37 10.41
C TRP A 23 13.31 -8.38 11.54
N ASP A 24 13.16 -7.10 11.22
CA ASP A 24 13.02 -6.04 12.24
C ASP A 24 11.61 -5.95 12.85
N TRP A 25 10.61 -6.58 12.23
CA TRP A 25 9.18 -6.34 12.54
C TRP A 25 8.33 -7.60 12.70
N TYR A 26 8.78 -8.74 12.19
CA TYR A 26 8.08 -10.01 12.34
C TYR A 26 8.69 -10.87 13.44
N MET A 27 7.89 -11.81 13.96
CA MET A 27 8.33 -12.80 14.94
C MET A 27 9.27 -13.83 14.29
N GLY A 28 10.25 -14.31 15.07
CA GLY A 28 11.16 -15.38 14.66
C GLY A 28 10.51 -16.76 14.64
N GLU A 29 11.31 -17.82 14.81
CA GLU A 29 10.80 -19.21 14.80
C GLU A 29 9.82 -19.46 15.96
N MET A 30 8.69 -20.08 15.64
CA MET A 30 7.63 -20.50 16.56
C MET A 30 7.09 -21.87 16.17
N GLU A 31 6.34 -22.49 17.08
CA GLU A 31 5.61 -23.73 16.83
C GLU A 31 4.11 -23.52 17.06
N VAL A 32 3.28 -24.04 16.15
CA VAL A 32 1.81 -23.96 16.26
C VAL A 32 1.35 -24.79 17.46
N SER A 33 0.80 -24.12 18.47
CA SER A 33 0.36 -24.71 19.74
C SER A 33 -1.16 -24.85 19.89
N LEU A 34 -1.94 -24.36 18.92
CA LEU A 34 -3.39 -24.46 18.87
C LEU A 34 -3.82 -24.83 17.44
N GLU A 35 -4.66 -25.85 17.33
CA GLU A 35 -5.30 -26.27 16.08
C GLU A 35 -6.82 -26.30 16.26
N ASP A 36 -7.55 -25.81 15.27
CA ASP A 36 -9.02 -25.91 15.20
C ASP A 36 -9.43 -26.48 13.84
N ALA A 37 -9.71 -27.78 13.80
CA ALA A 37 -10.22 -28.46 12.61
C ALA A 37 -11.64 -28.02 12.21
N GLY A 38 -12.35 -27.32 13.10
CA GLY A 38 -13.67 -26.76 12.86
C GLY A 38 -13.64 -25.36 12.22
N TYR A 39 -12.46 -24.73 12.07
CA TYR A 39 -12.38 -23.46 11.34
C TYR A 39 -12.96 -23.66 9.93
N PRO A 40 -13.91 -22.80 9.49
CA PRO A 40 -14.78 -23.12 8.37
C PRO A 40 -14.01 -23.52 7.11
N VAL A 41 -14.29 -24.75 6.64
CA VAL A 41 -13.70 -25.35 5.43
C VAL A 41 -12.18 -25.52 5.52
N GLY A 42 -11.73 -26.64 6.09
CA GLY A 42 -10.35 -27.11 5.99
C GLY A 42 -9.50 -26.99 7.26
N GLY A 43 -10.02 -26.33 8.31
CA GLY A 43 -9.32 -26.20 9.60
C GLY A 43 -8.10 -25.27 9.56
N THR A 44 -7.40 -25.17 10.69
CA THR A 44 -6.15 -24.39 10.80
C THR A 44 -4.90 -25.26 10.55
N THR A 45 -3.71 -24.64 10.59
CA THR A 45 -2.43 -25.34 10.57
C THR A 45 -2.34 -26.41 11.66
N LYS A 46 -1.74 -27.56 11.34
CA LYS A 46 -1.58 -28.68 12.27
C LYS A 46 -0.70 -28.30 13.47
N MET A 47 -1.10 -28.72 14.67
CA MET A 47 -0.29 -28.56 15.87
C MET A 47 1.10 -29.19 15.72
N GLY A 48 2.13 -28.53 16.23
CA GLY A 48 3.53 -28.94 16.09
C GLY A 48 4.22 -28.48 14.80
N THR A 49 3.48 -27.82 13.89
CA THR A 49 4.10 -27.22 12.69
C THR A 49 4.98 -26.05 13.08
N LYS A 50 6.23 -26.04 12.61
CA LYS A 50 7.15 -24.91 12.77
C LYS A 50 6.84 -23.81 11.77
N THR A 51 6.93 -22.56 12.22
CA THR A 51 6.75 -21.35 11.39
C THR A 51 7.84 -20.36 11.76
N ASN A 52 8.23 -19.48 10.84
CA ASN A 52 9.19 -18.42 11.10
C ASN A 52 8.88 -17.20 10.22
N PRO A 53 7.97 -16.31 10.66
CA PRO A 53 7.56 -15.15 9.87
C PRO A 53 8.71 -14.25 9.38
N GLN A 54 9.80 -14.08 10.15
CA GLN A 54 10.99 -13.34 9.69
C GLN A 54 11.64 -13.94 8.43
N MET A 55 11.53 -15.26 8.25
CA MET A 55 12.17 -16.01 7.17
C MET A 55 11.19 -16.42 6.06
N GLU A 56 9.90 -16.56 6.39
CA GLU A 56 8.84 -16.99 5.47
C GLU A 56 8.17 -15.81 4.76
N ALA A 57 8.23 -14.59 5.31
CA ALA A 57 7.68 -13.41 4.66
C ALA A 57 8.41 -13.09 3.34
N CYS A 58 7.64 -12.94 2.27
CA CYS A 58 8.17 -12.72 0.91
C CYS A 58 8.29 -11.23 0.52
N THR A 59 7.94 -10.31 1.42
CA THR A 59 7.97 -8.86 1.15
C THR A 59 9.09 -8.16 1.91
N GLY A 60 9.51 -7.00 1.44
CA GLY A 60 10.15 -6.01 2.31
C GLY A 60 9.12 -5.34 3.23
N ILE A 61 9.61 -4.43 4.07
CA ILE A 61 8.78 -3.59 4.94
C ILE A 61 9.14 -2.12 4.69
N PRO A 62 8.36 -1.43 3.86
CA PRO A 62 8.53 -0.01 3.65
C PRO A 62 7.97 0.75 4.85
N MET A 63 8.72 1.75 5.30
CA MET A 63 8.42 2.57 6.46
C MET A 63 8.44 4.04 6.09
N TYR A 64 7.68 4.83 6.83
CA TYR A 64 7.68 6.28 6.77
C TYR A 64 8.01 6.83 8.15
N ASP A 65 9.01 7.70 8.25
CA ASP A 65 9.59 8.18 9.52
C ASP A 65 9.99 7.04 10.48
N GLY A 66 10.48 5.93 9.90
CA GLY A 66 10.97 4.78 10.67
C GLY A 66 9.87 3.89 11.26
N GLN A 67 8.61 4.06 10.85
CA GLN A 67 7.48 3.21 11.26
C GLN A 67 6.68 2.68 10.05
N PRO A 68 6.11 1.47 10.14
CA PRO A 68 5.03 1.06 9.25
C PRO A 68 3.85 2.03 9.33
N VAL A 69 3.20 2.28 8.20
CA VAL A 69 2.05 3.18 8.11
C VAL A 69 0.88 2.49 7.41
N GLU A 70 -0.34 2.94 7.69
CA GLU A 70 -1.52 2.54 6.93
C GLU A 70 -1.63 3.38 5.67
N VAL A 71 -1.88 2.73 4.54
CA VAL A 71 -2.27 3.36 3.28
C VAL A 71 -3.63 2.84 2.82
N GLY A 72 -4.32 3.59 1.97
CA GLY A 72 -5.64 3.23 1.43
C GLY A 72 -6.69 4.31 1.60
N PRO A 73 -7.97 3.98 1.32
CA PRO A 73 -9.07 4.94 1.35
C PRO A 73 -9.15 5.71 2.67
N ARG A 74 -9.03 5.01 3.81
CA ARG A 74 -9.03 5.65 5.13
C ARG A 74 -7.86 6.62 5.28
N ALA A 75 -6.66 6.23 4.87
CA ALA A 75 -5.47 7.08 4.95
C ALA A 75 -5.64 8.36 4.11
N ARG A 76 -6.23 8.27 2.92
CA ARG A 76 -6.57 9.44 2.08
C ARG A 76 -7.57 10.35 2.77
N LEU A 77 -8.68 9.80 3.29
CA LEU A 77 -9.70 10.59 3.98
C LEU A 77 -9.18 11.26 5.26
N VAL A 78 -8.31 10.60 6.02
CA VAL A 78 -7.63 11.19 7.19
C VAL A 78 -6.76 12.37 6.75
N THR A 79 -5.95 12.17 5.70
CA THR A 79 -4.96 13.15 5.23
C THR A 79 -5.61 14.38 4.61
N TYR A 80 -6.64 14.18 3.78
CA TYR A 80 -7.20 15.26 2.95
C TYR A 80 -8.57 15.76 3.40
N LYS A 81 -9.29 15.00 4.23
CA LYS A 81 -10.67 15.33 4.65
C LYS A 81 -10.87 15.29 6.18
N ASN A 82 -9.79 15.23 6.97
CA ASN A 82 -9.81 15.19 8.43
C ASN A 82 -10.71 14.07 9.01
N PHE A 83 -10.82 12.94 8.32
CA PHE A 83 -11.55 11.78 8.85
C PHE A 83 -10.84 11.23 10.09
N ASP A 84 -11.58 11.04 11.18
CA ASP A 84 -11.05 10.79 12.52
C ASP A 84 -11.35 9.38 13.07
N GLU A 85 -12.10 8.56 12.34
CA GLU A 85 -12.38 7.17 12.70
C GLU A 85 -11.24 6.22 12.30
N LYS A 86 -11.10 5.11 13.04
CA LYS A 86 -10.01 4.12 12.87
C LYS A 86 -10.49 2.67 13.00
N GLY A 87 -9.66 1.73 12.52
CA GLY A 87 -9.92 0.29 12.58
C GLY A 87 -10.82 -0.21 11.44
N THR A 88 -11.10 -1.52 11.45
CA THR A 88 -11.72 -2.25 10.32
C THR A 88 -13.03 -1.65 9.82
N VAL A 89 -13.91 -1.21 10.73
CA VAL A 89 -15.19 -0.60 10.32
C VAL A 89 -14.95 0.74 9.62
N ALA A 90 -14.07 1.57 10.18
CA ALA A 90 -13.72 2.86 9.58
C ALA A 90 -13.04 2.71 8.22
N GLN A 91 -12.22 1.66 8.04
CA GLN A 91 -11.61 1.33 6.74
C GLN A 91 -12.66 1.02 5.68
N ASN A 92 -13.68 0.23 6.02
CA ASN A 92 -14.77 -0.07 5.11
C ASN A 92 -15.59 1.18 4.80
N ILE A 93 -15.99 1.94 5.82
CA ILE A 93 -16.74 3.21 5.64
C ILE A 93 -15.97 4.13 4.69
N ALA A 94 -14.68 4.34 4.95
CA ALA A 94 -13.86 5.22 4.12
C ALA A 94 -13.75 4.75 2.66
N ARG A 95 -13.68 3.43 2.43
CA ARG A 95 -13.67 2.85 1.08
C ARG A 95 -14.97 3.13 0.34
N GLU A 96 -16.12 2.91 0.99
CA GLU A 96 -17.42 3.16 0.35
C GLU A 96 -17.65 4.66 0.08
N MET A 97 -17.10 5.53 0.92
CA MET A 97 -17.17 6.99 0.75
C MET A 97 -16.42 7.50 -0.50
N GLU A 98 -15.51 6.73 -1.09
CA GLU A 98 -14.82 7.11 -2.32
C GLU A 98 -15.64 6.86 -3.59
N TYR A 99 -16.76 6.11 -3.52
CA TYR A 99 -17.56 5.81 -4.71
C TYR A 99 -18.02 7.03 -5.51
N PRO A 100 -18.62 8.07 -4.89
CA PRO A 100 -19.14 9.20 -5.66
C PRO A 100 -18.03 10.00 -6.34
N ASP A 101 -16.89 10.19 -5.66
CA ASP A 101 -15.75 10.94 -6.19
C ASP A 101 -15.25 10.30 -7.50
N CYS A 102 -15.26 8.96 -7.61
CA CYS A 102 -14.88 8.29 -8.86
C CYS A 102 -15.76 8.70 -10.05
N PHE A 103 -17.08 8.80 -9.87
CA PHE A 103 -17.98 9.14 -10.96
C PHE A 103 -17.94 10.62 -11.31
N TYR A 104 -17.89 11.50 -10.29
CA TYR A 104 -17.79 12.94 -10.54
C TYR A 104 -16.49 13.30 -11.24
N GLU A 105 -15.36 12.71 -10.82
CA GLU A 105 -14.07 12.95 -11.48
C GLU A 105 -14.07 12.47 -12.93
N MET A 106 -14.72 11.32 -13.23
CA MET A 106 -14.86 10.85 -14.61
C MET A 106 -15.68 11.82 -15.47
N ILE A 107 -16.77 12.37 -14.92
CA ILE A 107 -17.60 13.36 -15.62
C ILE A 107 -16.79 14.62 -15.88
N ASP A 108 -16.12 15.17 -14.86
CA ASP A 108 -15.29 16.37 -14.98
C ASP A 108 -14.15 16.17 -15.99
N CYS A 109 -13.51 15.00 -15.99
CA CYS A 109 -12.49 14.64 -16.98
C CYS A 109 -13.03 14.58 -18.41
N ILE A 110 -14.24 14.05 -18.61
CA ILE A 110 -14.90 13.98 -19.93
C ILE A 110 -15.27 15.38 -20.41
N ASP A 111 -15.80 16.23 -19.53
CA ASP A 111 -16.17 17.60 -19.84
C ASP A 111 -14.95 18.47 -20.18
N ALA A 112 -13.81 18.21 -19.53
CA ALA A 112 -12.54 18.89 -19.81
C ALA A 112 -11.79 18.34 -21.03
N LEU A 113 -12.18 17.16 -21.55
CA LEU A 113 -11.46 16.50 -22.64
C LEU A 113 -11.62 17.26 -23.95
N ASN A 114 -10.50 17.70 -24.52
CA ASN A 114 -10.44 18.13 -25.91
C ASN A 114 -10.12 16.91 -26.81
N PRO A 115 -11.08 16.39 -27.60
CA PRO A 115 -10.85 15.20 -28.43
C PRO A 115 -9.86 15.44 -29.57
N ASP A 116 -9.66 16.70 -29.98
CA ASP A 116 -8.67 17.09 -30.99
C ASP A 116 -7.34 17.53 -30.35
N GLY A 117 -7.22 17.41 -29.03
CA GLY A 117 -6.03 17.78 -28.26
C GLY A 117 -4.83 16.87 -28.53
N LYS A 118 -3.64 17.39 -28.25
CA LYS A 118 -2.39 16.65 -28.40
C LYS A 118 -2.21 15.66 -27.24
N VAL A 119 -1.92 14.39 -27.55
CA VAL A 119 -1.80 13.30 -26.57
C VAL A 119 -0.39 12.74 -26.40
N VAL A 120 0.59 13.27 -27.14
CA VAL A 120 2.00 12.88 -27.05
C VAL A 120 2.85 14.14 -26.89
N ALA A 121 3.86 14.11 -26.02
CA ALA A 121 4.80 15.22 -25.88
C ALA A 121 5.58 15.48 -27.19
N ASP A 122 5.98 16.73 -27.46
CA ASP A 122 6.78 17.06 -28.65
C ASP A 122 8.18 16.46 -28.60
N PHE A 123 8.67 16.28 -27.38
CA PHE A 123 9.99 15.75 -27.09
C PHE A 123 9.91 14.80 -25.91
N ILE A 124 10.53 13.63 -26.04
CA ILE A 124 10.67 12.64 -24.99
C ILE A 124 12.18 12.46 -24.77
N PRO A 125 12.74 12.88 -23.62
CA PRO A 125 14.15 12.69 -23.32
C PRO A 125 14.49 11.21 -23.10
N ASP A 126 15.73 10.83 -23.42
CA ASP A 126 16.26 9.47 -23.27
C ASP A 126 16.81 9.16 -21.87
N GLY A 127 16.96 10.20 -21.04
CA GLY A 127 17.33 10.10 -19.63
C GLY A 127 18.84 10.16 -19.40
N ASP A 128 19.25 10.80 -18.30
CA ASP A 128 20.65 11.02 -17.92
C ASP A 128 21.10 10.19 -16.70
N GLY A 129 20.22 9.35 -16.15
CA GLY A 129 20.44 8.57 -14.94
C GLY A 129 20.00 9.25 -13.63
N SER A 130 19.37 10.42 -13.71
CA SER A 130 18.71 11.07 -12.57
C SER A 130 17.64 10.17 -11.95
N LEU A 131 17.46 10.29 -10.63
CA LEU A 131 16.42 9.55 -9.90
C LEU A 131 15.09 10.28 -10.10
N GLY A 132 14.07 9.55 -10.56
CA GLY A 132 12.69 10.02 -10.61
C GLY A 132 11.78 9.07 -9.85
N TRP A 133 10.66 9.58 -9.36
CA TRP A 133 9.62 8.76 -8.75
C TRP A 133 8.23 9.31 -9.07
N ALA A 134 7.24 8.43 -9.04
CA ALA A 134 5.83 8.78 -9.16
C ALA A 134 5.01 7.93 -8.19
N SER A 135 4.07 8.57 -7.51
CA SER A 135 3.06 7.93 -6.68
C SER A 135 1.70 7.95 -7.37
N ASN A 136 1.07 6.78 -7.44
CA ASN A 136 -0.32 6.62 -7.79
C ASN A 136 -1.10 6.26 -6.53
N GLU A 137 -2.26 6.88 -6.31
CA GLU A 137 -3.19 6.40 -5.29
C GLU A 137 -4.05 5.29 -5.88
N ALA A 138 -3.49 4.08 -5.85
CA ALA A 138 -4.20 2.86 -6.22
C ALA A 138 -5.40 2.64 -5.28
N PRO A 139 -6.36 1.76 -5.62
CA PRO A 139 -7.54 1.51 -4.78
C PRO A 139 -7.18 1.21 -3.32
N ARG A 140 -6.06 0.51 -3.11
CA ARG A 140 -5.57 0.04 -1.81
C ARG A 140 -4.64 1.02 -1.09
N GLY A 141 -4.23 2.12 -1.73
CA GLY A 141 -3.36 3.14 -1.14
C GLY A 141 -2.24 3.60 -2.07
N THR A 142 -1.25 4.27 -1.48
CA THR A 142 -0.09 4.83 -2.19
C THR A 142 0.79 3.73 -2.79
N ASP A 143 0.89 3.74 -4.12
CA ASP A 143 1.79 2.91 -4.90
C ASP A 143 2.90 3.79 -5.50
N VAL A 144 4.14 3.59 -5.07
CA VAL A 144 5.26 4.43 -5.48
C VAL A 144 6.25 3.65 -6.33
N HIS A 145 6.51 4.14 -7.53
CA HIS A 145 7.55 3.62 -8.41
C HIS A 145 8.73 4.58 -8.41
N ILE A 146 9.93 4.05 -8.21
CA ILE A 146 11.20 4.80 -8.16
C ILE A 146 12.12 4.25 -9.24
N THR A 147 12.67 5.12 -10.08
CA THR A 147 13.44 4.71 -11.26
C THR A 147 14.64 5.62 -11.55
N ARG A 148 15.65 5.04 -12.21
CA ARG A 148 16.67 5.80 -12.95
C ARG A 148 16.65 5.34 -14.40
N VAL A 149 16.50 6.28 -15.33
CA VAL A 149 16.53 6.00 -16.77
C VAL A 149 17.73 6.70 -17.39
N LYS A 150 18.50 5.97 -18.19
CA LYS A 150 19.63 6.51 -18.95
C LYS A 150 19.69 5.86 -20.33
N ASP A 151 19.86 6.67 -21.37
CA ASP A 151 19.99 6.22 -22.77
C ASP A 151 18.87 5.21 -23.15
N TRP A 152 17.62 5.55 -22.85
CA TRP A 152 16.41 4.73 -23.04
C TRP A 152 16.30 3.45 -22.20
N LYS A 153 17.19 3.24 -21.22
CA LYS A 153 17.21 2.03 -20.40
C LYS A 153 17.00 2.31 -18.92
N VAL A 154 16.16 1.49 -18.30
CA VAL A 154 15.98 1.47 -16.84
C VAL A 154 17.25 0.88 -16.21
N GLN A 155 17.97 1.71 -15.46
CA GLN A 155 19.19 1.33 -14.74
C GLN A 155 18.89 0.88 -13.31
N TYR A 156 17.80 1.37 -12.74
CA TYR A 156 17.33 1.07 -11.40
C TYR A 156 15.81 1.13 -11.37
N PHE A 157 15.18 0.20 -10.65
CA PHE A 157 13.74 0.18 -10.47
C PHE A 157 13.39 -0.38 -9.09
N SER A 158 12.47 0.28 -8.40
CA SER A 158 11.93 -0.14 -7.11
C SER A 158 10.43 0.22 -7.04
N MET A 159 9.66 -0.62 -6.36
CA MET A 159 8.20 -0.50 -6.22
C MET A 159 7.83 -0.61 -4.75
N LEU A 160 7.06 0.36 -4.26
CA LEU A 160 6.53 0.41 -2.90
C LEU A 160 5.00 0.33 -3.00
N VAL A 161 4.50 -0.90 -3.05
CA VAL A 161 3.11 -1.22 -3.38
C VAL A 161 2.21 -1.13 -2.14
N PRO A 162 0.92 -0.78 -2.25
CA PRO A 162 0.07 -0.47 -1.08
C PRO A 162 0.01 -1.57 -0.02
N THR A 163 -0.17 -2.82 -0.43
CA THR A 163 -0.23 -3.95 0.52
C THR A 163 1.11 -4.18 1.20
N THR A 164 2.23 -3.87 0.54
CA THR A 164 3.56 -3.95 1.14
C THR A 164 3.68 -3.01 2.34
N TRP A 165 3.16 -1.78 2.24
CA TRP A 165 3.04 -0.85 3.38
C TRP A 165 2.13 -1.40 4.49
N ASN A 166 0.97 -1.92 4.09
CA ASN A 166 -0.06 -2.34 5.03
C ASN A 166 0.28 -3.65 5.78
N PHE A 167 1.18 -4.50 5.30
CA PHE A 167 1.44 -5.81 5.92
C PHE A 167 1.83 -5.72 7.41
N ALA A 168 2.82 -4.90 7.75
CA ALA A 168 3.27 -4.74 9.13
C ALA A 168 2.25 -3.94 9.98
N THR A 169 1.60 -2.93 9.40
CA THR A 169 0.56 -2.14 10.08
C THR A 169 -0.67 -3.00 10.41
N CYS A 170 -1.11 -3.82 9.47
CA CYS A 170 -2.21 -4.77 9.64
C CYS A 170 -1.88 -5.83 10.69
N SER A 171 -0.63 -6.34 10.69
CA SER A 171 -0.15 -7.29 11.71
C SER A 171 -0.27 -6.71 13.12
N ALA A 172 0.14 -5.45 13.31
CA ALA A 172 -0.01 -4.77 14.60
C ALA A 172 -1.48 -4.59 15.01
N ALA A 173 -2.36 -4.32 14.04
CA ALA A 173 -3.80 -4.14 14.25
C ALA A 173 -4.55 -5.42 14.68
N LEU A 174 -3.93 -6.60 14.58
CA LEU A 174 -4.52 -7.86 15.07
C LEU A 174 -4.57 -7.95 16.61
N THR A 175 -3.81 -7.10 17.31
CA THR A 175 -3.76 -7.12 18.77
C THR A 175 -5.14 -6.89 19.39
N GLY A 176 -5.57 -7.82 20.26
CA GLY A 176 -6.86 -7.76 20.96
C GLY A 176 -8.03 -8.38 20.20
N ALA A 177 -7.82 -8.84 18.97
CA ALA A 177 -8.84 -9.57 18.23
C ALA A 177 -8.93 -11.03 18.68
N PRO A 178 -10.15 -11.60 18.79
CA PRO A 178 -10.31 -13.05 18.76
C PRO A 178 -9.73 -13.59 17.45
N TRP A 179 -8.89 -14.63 17.52
CA TRP A 179 -8.17 -15.13 16.34
C TRP A 179 -9.11 -15.55 15.20
N GLN A 180 -10.33 -16.01 15.53
CA GLN A 180 -11.37 -16.37 14.56
C GLN A 180 -11.86 -15.18 13.72
N LEU A 181 -11.61 -13.95 14.17
CA LEU A 181 -11.96 -12.71 13.47
C LEU A 181 -10.74 -12.00 12.88
N ALA A 182 -9.53 -12.56 13.02
CA ALA A 182 -8.31 -11.96 12.47
C ALA A 182 -8.45 -11.69 10.96
N GLU A 183 -9.03 -12.63 10.20
CA GLU A 183 -9.25 -12.44 8.77
C GLU A 183 -10.25 -11.31 8.44
N VAL A 184 -11.19 -10.99 9.34
CA VAL A 184 -12.11 -9.85 9.14
C VAL A 184 -11.32 -8.54 9.20
N ILE A 185 -10.36 -8.44 10.12
CA ILE A 185 -9.46 -7.29 10.22
C ILE A 185 -8.59 -7.19 8.98
N MET A 186 -7.97 -8.30 8.55
CA MET A 186 -7.15 -8.35 7.33
C MET A 186 -7.95 -7.87 6.11
N ARG A 187 -9.20 -8.34 5.93
CA ARG A 187 -10.06 -7.92 4.81
C ARG A 187 -10.40 -6.43 4.84
N GLY A 188 -10.39 -5.79 6.00
CA GLY A 188 -10.55 -4.33 6.13
C GLY A 188 -9.52 -3.53 5.33
N TYR A 189 -8.32 -4.09 5.13
CA TYR A 189 -7.24 -3.49 4.35
C TYR A 189 -7.34 -3.75 2.83
N ASP A 190 -8.27 -4.60 2.37
CA ASP A 190 -8.36 -5.05 0.96
C ASP A 190 -6.99 -5.49 0.40
N PRO A 191 -6.37 -6.54 0.95
CA PRO A 191 -4.99 -6.91 0.61
C PRO A 191 -4.86 -7.46 -0.83
N CYS A 192 -3.75 -7.15 -1.48
CA CYS A 192 -3.34 -7.67 -2.79
C CYS A 192 -1.84 -7.91 -2.87
#